data_AF-A0A7L2YQC6-F1
#
_entry.id   AF-A0A7L2YQC6-F1
#
_cell.length_a   1.000
_cell.length_b   1.000
_cell.length_c   1.000
_cell.angle_alpha   90.00
_cell.angle_beta   90.00
_cell.angle_gamma   90.00
#
_symmetry.space_group_name_H-M   'P 1'
#
loop_
_entity.id
_entity.type
_entity.pdbx_description
1 polymer ?
#
loop_
_entity_poly.entity_id
_entity_poly.type
_entity_poly.pdbx_seq_one_letter_code
_entity_poly.pdbx_strand_id
1 'polypeptide(L)'
;AQNGGLPPGSDHLEEDTSFRWQCVEQPIGKLLFQRFLEGTPGLAAAGALWAELEAYERCEEEERSGAAAAIRDRFFTPGGAQHCSFLSPAATAPPTGEPPPTGTNMAARVPTWLT
;
A
#
# COMPACT_ATOMS: atom_id res chain seq x y z
N ALA A 1 24.06 -45.87 32.38
CA ALA A 1 23.80 -45.27 31.06
C ALA A 1 22.41 -44.63 31.12
N GLN A 2 22.35 -43.30 31.21
CA GLN A 2 21.08 -42.56 31.20
C GLN A 2 20.96 -41.98 29.79
N ASN A 3 20.25 -42.67 28.91
CA ASN A 3 19.84 -42.09 27.63
C ASN A 3 18.74 -41.08 27.94
N GLY A 4 19.12 -39.82 28.04
CA GLY A 4 18.18 -38.70 28.13
C GLY A 4 17.38 -38.64 26.84
N GLY A 5 16.16 -39.18 26.88
CA GLY A 5 15.18 -38.99 25.84
C GLY A 5 14.86 -37.50 25.72
N LEU A 6 15.09 -36.95 24.54
CA LEU A 6 14.56 -35.64 24.16
C LEU A 6 13.03 -35.69 24.32
N PRO A 7 12.39 -34.74 25.04
CA PRO A 7 10.94 -34.75 25.16
C PRO A 7 10.30 -34.58 23.77
N PRO A 8 9.37 -35.46 23.36
CA PRO A 8 8.58 -35.24 22.16
C PRO A 8 7.57 -34.13 22.49
N GLY A 9 7.84 -32.91 22.03
CA GLY A 9 6.97 -31.77 22.32
C GLY A 9 7.57 -30.40 22.05
N SER A 10 8.74 -30.29 21.43
CA SER A 10 9.10 -29.02 20.78
C SER A 10 8.33 -28.96 19.45
N ASP A 11 7.04 -28.66 19.54
CA ASP A 11 6.35 -27.93 18.48
C ASP A 11 7.10 -26.60 18.35
N HIS A 12 8.21 -26.62 17.63
CA HIS A 12 8.75 -25.40 17.06
C HIS A 12 7.62 -24.90 16.16
N LEU A 13 6.84 -23.95 16.68
CA LEU A 13 5.99 -23.11 15.86
C LEU A 13 6.92 -22.59 14.76
N GLU A 14 6.81 -23.15 13.55
CA GLU A 14 7.54 -22.63 12.41
C GLU A 14 7.05 -21.20 12.23
N GLU A 15 7.88 -20.25 12.68
CA GLU A 15 7.55 -18.85 12.60
C GLU A 15 7.59 -18.45 11.13
N ASP A 16 6.49 -17.92 10.60
CA ASP A 16 6.44 -17.43 9.24
C ASP A 16 7.41 -16.25 9.10
N THR A 17 8.52 -16.47 8.41
CA THR A 17 9.55 -15.44 8.19
C THR A 17 9.28 -14.61 6.94
N SER A 18 8.11 -14.74 6.30
CA SER A 18 7.79 -13.97 5.10
C SER A 18 7.66 -12.47 5.42
N PHE A 19 8.07 -11.63 4.47
CA PHE A 19 7.95 -10.18 4.59
C PHE A 19 6.48 -9.75 4.81
N ARG A 20 5.54 -10.41 4.12
CA ARG A 20 4.12 -10.11 4.23
C ARG A 20 3.64 -10.31 5.67
N TRP A 21 3.93 -11.46 6.26
CA TRP A 21 3.56 -11.74 7.64
C TRP A 21 4.23 -10.74 8.59
N GLN A 22 5.55 -10.63 8.53
CA GLN A 22 6.35 -9.87 9.50
C GLN A 22 6.13 -8.35 9.39
N CYS A 23 6.02 -7.78 8.19
CA CYS A 23 6.05 -6.33 7.97
C CYS A 23 4.71 -5.71 7.54
N VAL A 24 3.68 -6.52 7.26
CA VAL A 24 2.38 -6.02 6.78
C VAL A 24 1.24 -6.49 7.66
N GLU A 25 1.18 -7.78 7.99
CA GLU A 25 0.05 -8.35 8.74
C GLU A 25 0.23 -8.24 10.26
N GLN A 26 1.46 -8.40 10.76
CA GLN A 26 1.78 -8.20 12.17
C GLN A 26 1.78 -6.69 12.51
N PRO A 27 0.87 -6.18 13.39
CA PRO A 27 0.76 -4.75 13.65
C PRO A 27 2.05 -4.11 14.18
N ILE A 28 2.74 -4.79 15.10
CA ILE A 28 4.00 -4.32 15.67
C ILE A 28 5.10 -4.34 14.60
N GLY A 29 5.19 -5.42 13.82
CA GLY A 29 6.20 -5.54 12.78
C GLY A 29 6.01 -4.50 11.67
N LYS A 30 4.77 -4.24 11.26
CA LYS A 30 4.43 -3.14 10.34
C LYS A 30 4.82 -1.78 10.89
N LEU A 31 4.51 -1.49 12.15
CA LEU A 31 4.90 -0.23 12.78
C LEU A 31 6.42 -0.05 12.78
N LEU A 32 7.18 -1.07 13.20
CA LEU A 32 8.64 -1.03 13.21
C LEU A 32 9.22 -0.84 11.80
N PHE A 33 8.65 -1.54 10.81
CA PHE A 33 9.07 -1.43 9.43
C PHE A 33 8.76 -0.04 8.84
N GLN A 34 7.59 0.55 9.13
CA GLN A 34 7.27 1.93 8.75
C GLN A 34 8.27 2.93 9.34
N ARG A 35 8.66 2.78 10.62
CA ARG A 35 9.72 3.62 11.24
C ARG A 35 11.07 3.44 10.57
N PHE A 36 11.42 2.21 10.20
CA PHE A 36 12.63 1.92 9.44
C PHE A 36 12.62 2.63 8.08
N LEU A 37 11.50 2.60 7.36
CA LEU A 37 11.35 3.31 6.08
C LEU A 37 11.50 4.83 6.26
N GLU A 38 10.84 5.41 7.26
CA GLU A 38 10.93 6.85 7.58
C GLU A 38 12.37 7.30 7.85
N GLY A 39 13.13 6.50 8.60
CA GLY A 39 14.50 6.82 9.00
C GLY A 39 15.59 6.51 7.97
N THR A 40 15.26 5.81 6.88
CA THR A 40 16.25 5.33 5.91
C THR A 40 16.26 6.21 4.65
N PRO A 41 17.33 6.99 4.40
CA PRO A 41 17.48 7.75 3.16
C PRO A 41 17.34 6.85 1.93
N GLY A 42 16.52 7.27 0.97
CA GLY A 42 16.19 6.48 -0.23
C GLY A 42 14.93 5.61 -0.09
N LEU A 43 14.51 5.25 1.12
CA LEU A 43 13.26 4.51 1.37
C LEU A 43 12.15 5.39 1.96
N ALA A 44 12.51 6.55 2.53
CA ALA A 44 11.57 7.48 3.16
C ALA A 44 10.39 7.89 2.25
N ALA A 45 10.62 8.05 0.94
CA ALA A 45 9.54 8.36 -0.01
C ALA A 45 8.54 7.19 -0.15
N ALA A 46 9.01 5.94 -0.14
CA ALA A 46 8.14 4.76 -0.19
C ALA A 46 7.30 4.62 1.09
N GLY A 47 7.92 4.84 2.26
CA GLY A 47 7.22 4.86 3.54
C GLY A 47 6.14 5.95 3.60
N ALA A 48 6.46 7.16 3.14
CA ALA A 48 5.51 8.26 3.08
C ALA A 48 4.35 7.98 2.11
N LEU A 49 4.63 7.45 0.92
CA LEU A 49 3.59 7.05 -0.02
C LEU A 49 2.64 6.00 0.58
N TRP A 50 3.19 4.98 1.25
CA TRP A 50 2.36 3.95 1.89
C TRP A 50 1.42 4.56 2.95
N ALA A 51 1.92 5.44 3.82
CA ALA A 51 1.10 6.11 4.82
C ALA A 51 -0.04 6.93 4.19
N GLU A 52 0.24 7.62 3.08
CA GLU A 52 -0.76 8.43 2.36
C GLU A 52 -1.80 7.55 1.65
N LEU A 53 -1.42 6.39 1.12
CA LEU A 53 -2.37 5.43 0.55
C LEU A 53 -3.31 4.85 1.62
N GLU A 54 -2.79 4.52 2.81
CA GLU A 54 -3.62 4.07 3.94
C GLU A 54 -4.54 5.16 4.46
N ALA A 55 -4.11 6.44 4.38
CA ALA A 55 -4.96 7.57 4.68
C ALA A 55 -6.06 7.74 3.62
N TYR A 56 -5.70 7.61 2.34
CA TYR A 56 -6.61 7.70 1.21
C TYR A 56 -7.74 6.65 1.25
N GLU A 57 -7.43 5.42 1.67
CA GLU A 57 -8.44 4.37 1.87
C GLU A 57 -9.50 4.74 2.92
N ARG A 58 -9.17 5.66 3.82
CA ARG A 58 -10.06 6.18 4.86
C ARG A 58 -10.68 7.53 4.50
N CYS A 59 -10.39 8.09 3.32
CA CYS A 59 -10.99 9.36 2.89
C CYS A 59 -12.47 9.20 2.53
N GLU A 60 -13.24 10.19 2.96
CA GLU A 60 -14.62 10.39 2.52
C GLU A 60 -14.67 10.67 1.01
N GLU A 61 -15.81 10.36 0.37
CA GLU A 61 -15.98 10.49 -1.08
C GLU A 61 -15.65 11.91 -1.58
N GLU A 62 -16.07 12.93 -0.83
CA GLU A 62 -15.90 14.34 -1.17
C GLU A 62 -14.42 14.76 -1.18
N GLU A 63 -13.61 14.16 -0.30
CA GLU A 63 -12.18 14.47 -0.14
C GLU A 63 -11.30 13.65 -1.09
N ARG A 64 -11.80 12.50 -1.54
CA ARG A 64 -11.05 11.49 -2.27
C ARG A 64 -10.39 12.03 -3.55
N SER A 65 -11.12 12.85 -4.31
CA SER A 65 -10.57 13.44 -5.54
C SER A 65 -9.35 14.34 -5.27
N GLY A 66 -9.40 15.15 -4.21
CA GLY A 66 -8.31 16.02 -3.79
C GLY A 66 -7.11 15.22 -3.24
N ALA A 67 -7.38 14.22 -2.42
CA ALA A 67 -6.35 13.33 -1.87
C ALA A 67 -5.62 12.54 -2.98
N ALA A 68 -6.34 12.02 -3.98
CA ALA A 68 -5.75 11.34 -5.13
C ALA A 68 -4.82 12.28 -5.94
N ALA A 69 -5.25 13.51 -6.18
CA ALA A 69 -4.44 14.51 -6.87
C ALA A 69 -3.16 14.83 -6.09
N ALA A 70 -3.27 15.03 -4.77
CA ALA A 70 -2.13 15.31 -3.90
C ALA A 70 -1.10 14.15 -3.90
N ILE A 71 -1.57 12.90 -3.84
CA ILE A 71 -0.71 11.71 -3.93
C ILE A 71 0.02 11.67 -5.26
N ARG A 72 -0.70 11.84 -6.38
CA ARG A 72 -0.10 11.81 -7.71
C ARG A 72 0.99 12.89 -7.86
N ASP A 73 0.67 14.13 -7.52
CA ASP A 73 1.56 15.27 -7.75
C ASP A 73 2.81 15.18 -6.86
N ARG A 74 2.70 14.63 -5.64
CA ARG A 74 3.81 14.48 -4.70
C ARG A 74 4.71 13.28 -5.00
N PHE A 75 4.12 12.13 -5.36
CA PHE A 75 4.84 10.84 -5.42
C PHE A 75 4.98 10.27 -6.83
N PHE A 76 4.06 10.52 -7.75
CA PHE A 76 4.06 9.88 -9.08
C PHE A 76 4.65 10.78 -10.16
N THR A 77 4.65 12.10 -9.95
CA THR A 77 5.16 13.07 -10.93
C THR A 77 6.68 13.24 -10.81
N PRO A 78 7.45 13.08 -11.90
CA PRO A 78 8.87 13.42 -11.90
C PRO A 78 9.10 14.87 -11.46
N GLY A 79 9.97 15.07 -10.47
CA GLY A 79 10.20 16.39 -9.86
C GLY A 79 9.27 16.74 -8.70
N GLY A 80 8.29 15.89 -8.38
CA GLY A 80 7.51 15.98 -7.14
C GLY A 80 8.40 15.84 -5.90
N ALA A 81 7.99 16.46 -4.79
CA ALA A 81 8.81 16.59 -3.58
C ALA A 81 9.31 15.24 -3.01
N GLN A 82 8.56 14.16 -3.24
CA GLN A 82 8.93 12.80 -2.83
C GLN A 82 8.69 11.80 -3.97
N HIS A 83 9.05 12.19 -5.19
CA HIS A 83 8.88 11.34 -6.36
C HIS A 83 9.45 9.92 -6.15
N CYS A 84 8.58 8.92 -6.29
CA CYS A 84 8.89 7.50 -6.14
C CYS A 84 9.40 6.91 -7.46
N SER A 85 10.68 7.12 -7.77
CA SER A 85 11.30 6.68 -9.03
C SER A 85 11.37 5.16 -9.22
N PHE A 86 11.05 4.36 -8.20
CA PHE A 86 10.97 2.90 -8.30
C PHE A 86 9.64 2.41 -8.91
N LEU A 87 8.63 3.28 -9.01
CA LEU A 87 7.35 2.94 -9.63
C LEU A 87 7.50 2.87 -11.14
N SER A 88 6.87 1.86 -11.75
CA SER A 88 6.84 1.74 -13.21
C SER A 88 5.86 2.75 -13.80
N PRO A 89 6.05 3.18 -15.06
CA PRO A 89 5.12 4.08 -15.74
C PRO A 89 3.68 3.54 -15.79
N ALA A 90 3.53 2.21 -15.86
CA ALA A 90 2.22 1.56 -15.84
C ALA A 90 1.51 1.69 -14.49
N ALA A 91 2.26 1.65 -13.37
CA ALA A 91 1.68 1.80 -12.03
C ALA A 91 1.22 3.23 -11.75
N THR A 92 1.82 4.23 -12.40
CA THR A 92 1.50 5.66 -12.25
C THR A 92 0.59 6.20 -13.34
N ALA A 93 0.19 5.37 -14.30
CA ALA A 93 -0.66 5.78 -15.41
C ALA A 93 -2.06 6.16 -14.90
N PRO A 94 -2.72 7.16 -15.50
CA PRO A 94 -4.14 7.38 -15.25
C PRO A 94 -4.93 6.11 -15.61
N PRO A 95 -6.05 5.83 -14.93
CA PRO A 95 -6.89 4.68 -15.26
C PRO A 95 -7.31 4.78 -16.74
N THR A 96 -7.03 3.74 -17.51
CA THR A 96 -7.38 3.68 -18.93
C THR A 96 -8.90 3.53 -19.07
N GLY A 97 -9.62 4.66 -19.01
CA GLY A 97 -11.05 4.77 -19.34
C GLY A 97 -11.90 5.48 -18.30
N GLU A 98 -11.98 6.82 -18.36
CA GLU A 98 -13.20 7.60 -18.66
C GLU A 98 -12.85 9.11 -18.58
N PRO A 99 -13.10 9.93 -19.62
CA PRO A 99 -13.09 11.38 -19.46
C PRO A 99 -14.21 11.82 -18.50
N PRO A 100 -14.05 12.93 -17.76
CA PRO A 100 -15.09 13.41 -16.83
C PRO A 100 -16.42 13.61 -17.58
N PRO A 101 -17.57 13.23 -16.99
CA PRO A 101 -18.87 13.37 -17.64
C PRO A 101 -19.15 14.87 -17.86
N THR A 102 -18.95 15.32 -19.09
CA THR A 102 -19.33 16.65 -19.53
C THR A 102 -20.80 16.57 -19.91
N GLY A 103 -21.68 16.83 -18.93
CA GLY A 103 -23.08 17.16 -19.18
C GLY A 103 -24.02 15.98 -19.49
N THR A 104 -24.88 15.72 -18.51
CA THR A 104 -26.31 15.44 -18.70
C THR A 104 -26.70 14.17 -19.46
N ASN A 105 -26.76 13.03 -18.76
CA ASN A 105 -27.99 12.22 -18.79
C ASN A 105 -28.09 11.27 -17.59
N MET A 106 -29.16 11.41 -16.80
CA MET A 106 -29.60 10.44 -15.80
C MET A 106 -30.18 9.22 -16.53
N ALA A 107 -29.34 8.22 -16.81
CA ALA A 107 -29.82 6.88 -17.09
C ALA A 107 -28.84 5.89 -16.47
N ALA A 108 -29.29 5.26 -15.38
CA ALA A 108 -28.56 4.22 -14.67
C ALA A 108 -28.05 3.17 -15.66
N ARG A 109 -26.73 2.99 -15.70
CA ARG A 109 -26.11 1.84 -16.34
C ARG A 109 -25.43 1.03 -15.27
N VAL A 110 -25.91 -0.20 -15.10
CA VAL A 110 -25.32 -1.19 -14.21
C VAL A 110 -23.88 -1.47 -14.71
N PRO A 111 -22.87 -1.47 -13.84
CA PRO A 111 -21.50 -1.76 -14.23
C PRO A 111 -21.34 -3.16 -14.83
N THR A 112 -20.55 -3.27 -15.90
CA THR A 112 -20.36 -4.51 -16.68
C THR A 112 -19.50 -5.56 -15.99
N TRP A 113 -19.03 -5.33 -14.75
CA TRP A 113 -18.32 -6.35 -13.97
C TRP A 113 -19.25 -7.38 -13.29
N LEU A 114 -20.55 -7.36 -13.61
CA LEU A 114 -21.56 -8.33 -13.14
C LEU A 114 -22.03 -9.32 -14.24
N THR A 115 -21.16 -9.66 -15.21
CA THR A 115 -21.36 -10.80 -16.14
C THR A 115 -20.07 -11.56 -16.35
#